data_AF-D6XT93-F1
#
_entry.id   AF-D6XT93-F1
#
_cell.length_a   1.000
_cell.length_b   1.000
_cell.length_c   1.000
_cell.angle_alpha   90.00
_cell.angle_beta   90.00
_cell.angle_gamma   90.00
#
_symmetry.space_group_name_H-M   'P 1'
#
loop_
_entity.id
_entity.type
_entity.pdbx_description
1 polymer ?
#
loop_
_entity_poly.entity_id
_entity_poly.type
_entity_poly.pdbx_seq_one_letter_code
_entity_poly.pdbx_strand_id
1 'polypeptide(L)'
;MAIEVRGEPTPNPNAMKFTANQVLFEGSGSASFKKGQETDHALAKELLSLDGVDNIFGFQDFVTVNKEPGAEWDDLLPKIQESFEKVYD
;
A
#
# COMPACT_ATOMS: atom_id res chain seq x y z
N MET A 1 -10.29 -14.89 6.60
CA MET A 1 -9.36 -15.60 5.68
C MET A 1 -8.14 -14.71 5.61
N ALA A 2 -6.94 -15.20 5.91
CA ALA A 2 -5.77 -14.32 5.96
C ALA A 2 -5.48 -13.73 4.56
N ILE A 3 -5.29 -12.41 4.51
CA ILE A 3 -4.83 -11.74 3.30
C ILE A 3 -3.35 -12.04 3.10
N GLU A 4 -2.99 -12.52 1.91
CA GLU A 4 -1.58 -12.72 1.56
C GLU A 4 -1.15 -11.58 0.64
N VAL A 5 -0.11 -10.84 1.03
CA VAL A 5 0.46 -9.77 0.24
C VAL A 5 1.90 -10.10 -0.16
N ARG A 6 2.22 -9.88 -1.44
CA ARG A 6 3.53 -10.12 -2.02
C ARG A 6 4.16 -8.82 -2.49
N GLY A 7 5.24 -8.41 -1.83
CA GLY A 7 6.08 -7.30 -2.26
C GLY A 7 7.01 -7.68 -3.42
N GLU A 8 6.88 -6.99 -4.54
CA GLU A 8 7.75 -7.07 -5.71
C GLU A 8 8.50 -5.74 -5.87
N PRO A 9 9.85 -5.77 -5.94
CA PRO A 9 10.63 -4.57 -6.17
C PRO A 9 10.34 -4.02 -7.57
N THR A 10 10.25 -2.70 -7.68
CA THR A 10 10.19 -2.02 -8.97
C THR A 10 11.57 -1.45 -9.31
N PRO A 11 11.84 -1.05 -10.57
CA PRO A 11 13.08 -0.35 -10.91
C PRO A 11 13.29 0.96 -10.14
N ASN A 12 12.26 1.51 -9.51
CA ASN A 12 12.39 2.64 -8.59
C ASN A 12 12.68 2.11 -7.17
N PRO A 13 13.84 2.39 -6.57
CA PRO A 13 14.19 1.90 -5.22
C PRO A 13 13.25 2.44 -4.12
N ASN A 14 12.58 3.56 -4.39
CA ASN A 14 11.60 4.15 -3.49
C ASN A 14 10.18 3.61 -3.70
N ALA A 15 9.95 2.75 -4.70
CA ALA A 15 8.64 2.18 -4.97
C ALA A 15 8.66 0.66 -4.93
N MET A 16 7.69 0.08 -4.24
CA MET A 16 7.49 -1.36 -4.17
C MET A 16 6.03 -1.67 -4.50
N LYS A 17 5.83 -2.66 -5.38
CA LYS A 17 4.50 -3.14 -5.73
C LYS A 17 4.12 -4.25 -4.77
N PHE A 18 2.94 -4.18 -4.19
CA PHE A 18 2.38 -5.17 -3.29
C PHE A 18 1.14 -5.77 -3.95
N THR A 19 1.23 -7.04 -4.33
CA THR A 19 0.13 -7.78 -4.96
C THR A 19 -0.53 -8.66 -3.90
N ALA A 20 -1.84 -8.54 -3.72
CA ALA A 20 -2.60 -9.35 -2.78
C ALA A 20 -3.27 -10.55 -3.47
N ASN A 21 -3.67 -11.55 -2.68
CA ASN A 21 -4.45 -12.70 -3.15
C ASN A 21 -5.94 -12.39 -3.40
N GLN A 22 -6.37 -11.15 -3.16
CA GLN A 22 -7.76 -10.69 -3.33
C GLN A 22 -7.81 -9.28 -3.93
N VAL A 23 -8.98 -8.89 -4.43
CA VAL A 23 -9.20 -7.54 -4.98
C VAL A 23 -9.20 -6.53 -3.83
N LEU A 24 -8.21 -5.64 -3.84
CA LEU A 24 -8.03 -4.61 -2.83
C LEU A 24 -8.85 -3.37 -3.15
N PHE A 25 -8.86 -2.99 -4.42
CA PHE A 25 -9.52 -1.79 -4.94
C PHE A 25 -10.68 -2.22 -5.84
N GLU A 26 -11.90 -2.03 -5.33
CA GLU A 26 -13.13 -2.31 -6.06
C GLU A 26 -13.38 -1.20 -7.10
N GLY A 27 -13.27 -1.55 -8.38
CA GLY A 27 -13.56 -0.64 -9.50
C GLY A 27 -12.68 -0.90 -10.72
N SER A 28 -13.07 -0.33 -11.86
CA SER A 28 -12.26 -0.38 -13.09
C SER A 28 -11.19 0.73 -13.16
N GLY A 29 -11.13 1.60 -12.14
CA GLY A 29 -10.22 2.74 -12.10
C GLY A 29 -8.99 2.48 -11.22
N SER A 30 -7.87 3.08 -11.59
CA SER A 30 -6.73 3.22 -10.69
C SER A 30 -6.96 4.33 -9.69
N ALA A 31 -6.56 4.08 -8.45
CA ALA A 31 -6.68 5.01 -7.36
C ALA A 31 -5.28 5.41 -6.88
N SER A 32 -4.91 6.67 -7.07
CA SER A 32 -3.67 7.22 -6.52
C SER A 32 -3.98 8.13 -5.35
N PHE A 33 -3.34 7.88 -4.22
CA PHE A 33 -3.50 8.72 -3.03
C PHE A 33 -2.13 9.20 -2.57
N LYS A 34 -2.08 10.45 -2.14
CA LYS A 34 -0.85 11.07 -1.61
C LYS A 34 -1.01 11.36 -0.12
N LYS A 35 0.09 11.40 0.63
CA LYS A 35 0.09 11.81 2.03
C LYS A 35 -0.56 13.19 2.17
N GLY A 36 -1.56 13.28 3.06
CA GLY A 36 -2.34 14.51 3.29
C GLY A 36 -3.56 14.69 2.38
N GLN A 37 -3.84 13.77 1.46
CA GLN A 37 -5.11 13.76 0.72
C GLN A 37 -6.17 12.98 1.48
N GLU A 38 -7.42 13.44 1.45
CA GLU A 38 -8.56 12.65 1.90
C GLU A 38 -8.79 11.47 0.96
N THR A 39 -8.87 10.27 1.51
CA THR A 39 -9.15 9.03 0.80
C THR A 39 -10.29 8.29 1.49
N ASP A 40 -11.27 7.84 0.71
CA ASP A 40 -12.36 6.99 1.19
C ASP A 40 -11.93 5.52 1.38
N HIS A 41 -10.74 5.14 0.90
CA HIS A 41 -10.24 3.77 1.03
C HIS A 41 -9.56 3.55 2.38
N ALA A 42 -10.08 2.61 3.17
CA ALA A 42 -9.52 2.27 4.48
C ALA A 42 -8.05 1.83 4.41
N LEU A 43 -7.71 0.93 3.49
CA LEU A 43 -6.33 0.51 3.25
C LEU A 43 -5.43 1.69 2.88
N ALA A 44 -5.91 2.56 1.98
CA ALA A 44 -5.14 3.70 1.53
C ALA A 44 -4.82 4.66 2.68
N LYS A 45 -5.81 4.87 3.56
CA LYS A 45 -5.67 5.70 4.75
C LYS A 45 -4.66 5.13 5.74
N GLU A 46 -4.71 3.84 6.03
CA GLU A 46 -3.75 3.19 6.94
C GLU A 46 -2.33 3.26 6.38
N LEU A 47 -2.13 2.93 5.09
CA LEU A 47 -0.82 2.98 4.44
C LEU A 47 -0.24 4.39 4.39
N LEU A 48 -1.05 5.40 4.07
CA LEU A 48 -0.61 6.80 4.06
C LEU A 48 -0.37 7.38 5.46
N SER A 49 -0.97 6.76 6.49
CA SER A 49 -0.71 7.13 7.88
C SER A 49 0.62 6.56 8.39
N LEU A 50 1.28 5.69 7.63
CA LEU A 50 2.61 5.18 7.96
C LEU A 50 3.67 6.27 7.79
N ASP A 51 4.49 6.43 8.81
CA ASP A 51 5.64 7.32 8.75
C ASP A 51 6.66 6.76 7.75
N GLY A 52 6.98 7.54 6.72
CA GLY A 52 7.83 7.10 5.62
C GLY A 52 7.10 6.67 4.34
N VAL A 53 5.77 6.77 4.23
CA VAL A 53 5.05 6.61 2.97
C VAL A 53 4.73 7.98 2.35
N ASP A 54 5.15 8.23 1.11
CA ASP A 54 4.86 9.47 0.39
C ASP A 54 3.51 9.37 -0.34
N ASN A 55 3.34 8.29 -1.11
CA ASN A 55 2.18 8.10 -1.95
C ASN A 55 1.92 6.62 -2.22
N ILE A 56 0.68 6.30 -2.55
CA ILE A 56 0.26 4.94 -2.90
C ILE A 56 -0.56 4.96 -4.19
N PHE A 57 -0.51 3.85 -4.90
CA PHE A 57 -1.24 3.64 -6.14
C PHE A 57 -1.89 2.27 -6.12
N GLY A 58 -3.19 2.22 -5.92
CA GLY A 58 -3.99 1.00 -5.92
C GLY A 58 -4.62 0.73 -7.28
N PHE A 59 -4.61 -0.53 -7.70
CA PHE A 59 -5.37 -1.00 -8.86
C PHE A 59 -5.71 -2.48 -8.73
N GLN A 60 -7.01 -2.80 -8.73
CA GLN A 60 -7.53 -4.16 -8.61
C GLN A 60 -6.92 -4.93 -7.42
N ASP A 61 -6.10 -5.94 -7.69
CA ASP A 61 -5.43 -6.82 -6.72
C ASP A 61 -4.06 -6.32 -6.24
N PHE A 62 -3.53 -5.21 -6.77
CA PHE A 62 -2.22 -4.70 -6.36
C PHE A 62 -2.24 -3.25 -5.90
N VAL A 63 -1.26 -2.89 -5.07
CA VAL A 63 -0.98 -1.52 -4.64
C VAL A 63 0.52 -1.26 -4.72
N THR A 64 0.91 -0.17 -5.37
CA THR A 64 2.29 0.31 -5.36
C THR A 64 2.43 1.35 -4.26
N VAL A 65 3.28 1.07 -3.28
CA VAL A 65 3.63 2.01 -2.22
C VAL A 65 4.92 2.70 -2.62
N ASN A 66 4.93 4.02 -2.54
CA ASN A 66 6.14 4.83 -2.64
C ASN A 66 6.49 5.32 -1.25
N LYS A 67 7.71 5.00 -0.83
CA LYS A 67 8.27 5.45 0.42
C LYS A 67 9.02 6.77 0.24
N GLU A 68 9.16 7.50 1.34
CA GLU A 68 10.02 8.67 1.43
C GLU A 68 11.51 8.21 1.40
N PRO A 69 12.42 9.02 0.84
CA PRO A 69 13.84 8.65 0.70
C PRO A 69 14.57 8.43 2.04
N GLY A 70 13.99 8.85 3.17
CA GLY A 70 14.51 8.58 4.51
C GLY A 70 13.93 7.34 5.20
N ALA A 71 12.99 6.64 4.56
CA ALA A 71 12.32 5.49 5.15
C ALA A 71 12.96 4.16 4.72
N GLU A 72 12.91 3.16 5.60
CA GLU A 72 13.45 1.83 5.38
C GLU A 72 12.31 0.85 5.07
N TRP A 73 12.51 -0.04 4.09
CA TRP A 73 11.48 -1.05 3.79
C TRP A 73 11.33 -2.07 4.92
N ASP A 74 12.40 -2.33 5.69
CA ASP A 74 12.39 -3.25 6.82
C ASP A 74 11.39 -2.84 7.92
N ASP A 75 11.21 -1.52 8.12
CA ASP A 75 10.25 -0.96 9.07
C ASP A 75 8.84 -0.80 8.46
N LEU A 76 8.76 -0.53 7.16
CA LEU A 76 7.48 -0.38 6.46
C LEU A 76 6.79 -1.73 6.18
N LEU A 77 7.53 -2.77 5.82
CA LEU A 77 6.98 -4.09 5.48
C LEU A 77 6.04 -4.68 6.55
N PRO A 78 6.42 -4.74 7.84
CA PRO A 78 5.51 -5.23 8.88
C PRO A 78 4.28 -4.33 9.02
N LYS A 79 4.46 -3.00 9.02
CA LYS A 79 3.36 -2.04 9.12
C LYS A 79 2.37 -2.12 7.96
N ILE A 80 2.88 -2.35 6.76
CA ILE A 80 2.08 -2.56 5.55
C ILE A 80 1.25 -3.84 5.73
N GLN A 81 1.86 -4.96 6.12
CA GLN A 81 1.14 -6.21 6.38
C GLN A 81 0.05 -6.04 7.44
N GLU A 82 0.36 -5.40 8.57
CA GLU A 82 -0.62 -5.11 9.61
C GLU A 82 -1.79 -4.25 9.10
N SER A 83 -1.51 -3.28 8.22
CA SER A 83 -2.55 -2.45 7.59
C SER A 83 -3.48 -3.27 6.70
N PHE A 84 -2.93 -4.24 5.96
CA PHE A 84 -3.73 -5.18 5.16
C PHE A 84 -4.57 -6.08 6.04
N GLU A 85 -3.98 -6.72 7.04
CA GLU A 85 -4.70 -7.59 7.96
C GLU A 85 -5.84 -6.82 8.64
N LYS A 86 -5.58 -5.64 9.17
CA LYS A 86 -6.59 -4.83 9.85
C LYS A 86 -7.79 -4.42 8.99
N VAL A 87 -7.60 -4.26 7.68
CA VAL A 87 -8.66 -3.83 6.75
C VAL A 87 -9.43 -5.03 6.18
N TYR A 88 -8.78 -6.18 6.02
CA TYR A 88 -9.35 -7.36 5.36
C TYR A 88 -9.51 -8.59 6.28
N ASP A 89 -9.37 -8.44 7.61
CA ASP A 89 -9.71 -9.46 8.63
C ASP A 89 -11.22 -9.76 8.69
#